data_AF-A0A1H3JIK5-F1
#
_entry.id   AF-A0A1H3JIK5-F1
#
_cell.length_a   1.000
_cell.length_b   1.000
_cell.length_c   1.000
_cell.angle_alpha   90.00
_cell.angle_beta   90.00
_cell.angle_gamma   90.00
#
_symmetry.space_group_name_H-M   'P 1'
#
loop_
_entity.id
_entity.type
_entity.pdbx_description
1 polymer ?
#
loop_
_entity_poly.entity_id
_entity_poly.type
_entity_poly.pdbx_seq_one_letter_code
_entity_poly.pdbx_strand_id
1 'polypeptide(L)' 'MQFWFRRKYQLTPNDPKFLDLTIEDIETDYWAHYYYENATADEVEDEDFDLDDILQKMENDDWEEL' A
#
# COMPACT_ATOMS: atom_id res chain seq x y z
N MET A 1 -4.38 -9.47 -6.85
CA MET A 1 -2.98 -9.48 -7.35
C MET A 1 -2.66 -10.64 -8.30
N GLN A 2 -3.09 -11.88 -8.03
CA GLN A 2 -2.82 -13.04 -8.92
C GLN A 2 -3.19 -12.84 -10.41
N PHE A 3 -4.36 -12.22 -10.70
CA PHE A 3 -4.75 -11.91 -12.08
C PHE A 3 -3.80 -10.92 -12.75
N TRP A 4 -3.38 -9.87 -12.03
CA TRP A 4 -2.41 -8.89 -12.52
C TRP A 4 -1.08 -9.56 -12.85
N PHE A 5 -0.58 -10.40 -11.94
CA PHE A 5 0.71 -11.09 -12.08
C PHE A 5 0.71 -12.00 -13.32
N ARG A 6 -0.32 -12.84 -13.45
CA ARG A 6 -0.50 -13.68 -14.63
C ARG A 6 -0.58 -12.88 -15.93
N ARG A 7 -1.25 -11.73 -15.92
CA ARG A 7 -1.35 -10.87 -17.10
C ARG A 7 -0.02 -10.20 -17.43
N LYS A 8 0.75 -9.73 -16.43
CA LYS A 8 2.07 -9.11 -16.59
C LYS A 8 3.07 -10.08 -17.23
N TYR A 9 3.06 -11.33 -16.79
CA TYR A 9 3.99 -12.38 -17.24
C TYR A 9 3.42 -13.35 -18.28
N GLN A 10 2.21 -13.10 -18.79
CA GLN A 10 1.53 -13.93 -19.79
C GLN A 10 1.37 -15.40 -19.39
N LEU A 11 1.12 -15.65 -18.10
CA LEU A 11 0.97 -17.00 -17.53
C LEU A 11 -0.50 -17.45 -17.56
N THR A 12 -0.70 -18.71 -17.94
CA THR A 12 -2.02 -19.35 -17.85
C THR A 12 -2.34 -19.73 -16.40
N PRO A 13 -3.62 -19.97 -16.04
CA PRO A 13 -3.98 -20.38 -14.67
C PRO A 13 -3.27 -21.65 -14.18
N ASN A 14 -2.89 -22.53 -15.11
CA ASN A 14 -2.32 -23.84 -14.80
C ASN A 14 -0.81 -23.89 -15.14
N ASP A 15 -0.18 -22.75 -15.42
CA ASP A 15 1.25 -22.70 -15.69
C ASP A 15 2.02 -23.14 -14.43
N PRO A 16 2.90 -24.15 -14.50
CA PRO A 16 3.67 -24.60 -13.34
C PRO A 16 4.41 -23.47 -12.64
N LYS A 17 4.96 -22.51 -13.41
CA LYS A 17 5.68 -21.36 -12.83
C LYS A 17 4.78 -20.44 -12.02
N PHE A 18 3.48 -20.40 -12.32
CA PHE A 18 2.51 -19.65 -11.53
C PHE A 18 2.04 -20.44 -10.30
N LEU A 19 1.89 -21.76 -10.45
CA LEU A 19 1.43 -22.64 -9.36
C LEU A 19 2.51 -22.88 -8.30
N ASP A 20 3.78 -22.79 -8.68
CA ASP A 20 4.92 -22.94 -7.76
C ASP A 20 5.18 -21.68 -6.91
N LEU A 21 4.54 -20.54 -7.23
CA LEU A 21 4.71 -19.30 -6.49
C LEU A 21 3.83 -19.27 -5.24
N THR A 22 4.38 -18.72 -4.17
CA THR A 22 3.60 -18.37 -2.99
C THR A 22 2.78 -17.11 -3.22
N ILE A 23 1.83 -16.83 -2.33
CA ILE A 23 1.07 -15.58 -2.40
C ILE A 23 2.03 -14.41 -2.15
N GLU A 24 2.93 -14.56 -1.18
CA GLU A 24 3.95 -13.59 -0.78
C GLU A 24 4.90 -13.21 -1.93
N ASP A 25 5.29 -14.17 -2.77
CA ASP A 25 6.09 -13.89 -3.98
C ASP A 25 5.33 -12.97 -4.95
N ILE A 26 4.03 -13.25 -5.14
CA ILE A 26 3.16 -12.45 -6.02
C ILE A 26 2.93 -11.05 -5.43
N GLU A 27 2.76 -10.94 -4.11
CA GLU A 27 2.56 -9.65 -3.45
C GLU A 27 3.82 -8.78 -3.54
N THR A 28 4.99 -9.38 -3.28
CA THR A 28 6.28 -8.70 -3.32
C THR A 28 6.50 -8.06 -4.68
N ASP A 29 6.29 -8.84 -5.75
CA ASP A 29 6.48 -8.36 -7.12
C ASP A 29 5.44 -7.32 -7.53
N TYR A 30 4.18 -7.51 -7.10
CA TYR A 30 3.12 -6.52 -7.32
C TYR A 30 3.46 -5.17 -6.70
N TRP A 31 3.86 -5.14 -5.42
CA TRP A 31 4.16 -3.90 -4.72
C TRP A 31 5.44 -3.23 -5.21
N ALA A 32 6.47 -4.01 -5.55
CA ALA A 32 7.68 -3.48 -6.19
C ALA A 32 7.35 -2.75 -7.50
N HIS A 33 6.51 -3.37 -8.34
CA HIS A 33 6.03 -2.72 -9.57
C HIS A 33 5.17 -1.50 -9.28
N TYR A 34 4.25 -1.59 -8.32
CA TYR A 34 3.36 -0.48 -7.96
C TYR A 34 4.15 0.76 -7.55
N TYR A 35 5.10 0.65 -6.63
CA TYR A 35 5.88 1.80 -6.15
C TYR A 35 6.94 2.28 -7.14
N TYR A 36 7.41 1.40 -8.04
CA TYR A 36 8.26 1.83 -9.14
C TYR A 36 7.49 2.68 -10.17
N GLU A 37 6.26 2.26 -10.53
CA GLU A 37 5.43 2.96 -11.52
C GLU A 37 4.71 4.19 -10.91
N ASN A 38 4.39 4.14 -9.62
CA ASN A 38 3.73 5.21 -8.87
C ASN A 38 4.71 5.75 -7.85
N ALA A 39 5.65 6.58 -8.33
CA ALA A 39 6.58 7.28 -7.46
C ALA A 39 5.77 8.06 -6.40
N THR A 40 5.89 7.64 -5.14
CA THR A 40 5.36 8.40 -4.01
C THR A 40 6.27 9.60 -3.77
N ALA A 41 5.68 10.72 -3.36
CA ALA A 41 6.46 11.81 -2.84
C ALA A 41 7.16 11.37 -1.54
N ASP A 42 8.36 11.88 -1.28
CA ASP A 42 9.07 11.64 -0.02
C ASP A 42 8.30 12.22 1.18
N GLU A 43 7.49 13.24 0.93
CA GLU A 43 6.62 13.90 1.89
C GLU A 43 5.24 14.14 1.25
N VAL A 44 4.18 13.88 2.02
CA VAL A 44 2.78 14.16 1.63
C VAL A 44 2.19 15.04 2.72
N GLU A 45 1.65 16.20 2.33
CA GLU A 45 0.89 17.04 3.25
C GLU A 45 -0.46 16.38 3.54
N ASP A 46 -0.77 16.23 4.83
CA ASP A 46 -2.09 15.78 5.28
C ASP A 46 -3.00 17.01 5.38
N GLU A 47 -3.91 17.17 4.42
CA GLU A 47 -4.85 18.31 4.37
C GLU A 47 -5.86 18.29 5.53
N ASP A 48 -6.06 17.12 6.15
CA ASP A 48 -6.98 16.96 7.27
C ASP A 48 -6.29 17.17 8.64
N PHE A 49 -4.96 17.31 8.67
CA PHE A 49 -4.21 17.52 9.90
C PHE A 49 -4.20 19.00 10.34
N ASP A 50 -4.97 19.32 11.38
CA ASP A 50 -4.98 20.64 12.02
C ASP A 50 -4.18 20.60 13.33
N LEU A 51 -2.96 21.14 13.32
CA LEU A 51 -2.07 21.18 14.48
C LEU A 51 -2.68 21.94 15.67
N ASP A 52 -3.44 23.00 15.41
CA ASP A 52 -3.97 23.86 16.47
C ASP A 52 -5.16 23.19 17.18
N ASP A 53 -6.07 22.55 16.43
CA ASP A 53 -7.17 21.74 16.99
C ASP A 53 -6.64 20.57 17.81
N ILE A 54 -5.58 19.95 17.29
CA ILE A 54 -4.78 18.96 17.98
C ILE A 54 -4.30 19.61 19.30
N LEU A 55 -3.36 20.55 19.32
CA LEU A 55 -2.83 21.11 20.57
C LEU A 55 -3.91 21.55 21.59
N GLN A 56 -5.05 22.08 21.13
CA GLN A 56 -6.17 22.44 21.99
C GLN A 56 -6.79 21.22 22.69
N LYS A 57 -7.01 20.10 22.00
CA LYS A 57 -7.46 18.86 22.64
C LYS A 57 -6.45 18.42 23.71
N MET A 58 -5.13 18.77 23.60
CA MET A 58 -4.02 18.34 24.50
C MET A 58 -4.10 18.96 25.85
N GLU A 59 -4.47 20.22 25.82
CA GLU A 59 -4.71 20.97 27.04
C GLU A 59 -6.00 20.51 27.73
N ASN A 60 -6.97 20.00 26.97
CA ASN A 60 -8.27 19.57 27.49
C ASN A 60 -8.36 18.07 27.86
N ASP A 61 -7.29 17.28 27.64
CA ASP A 61 -7.23 15.82 27.90
C ASP A 61 -8.23 14.97 27.09
N ASP A 62 -8.80 15.52 26.00
CA ASP A 62 -9.84 14.89 25.17
C ASP A 62 -9.28 14.04 24.00
N TRP A 63 -8.01 13.60 24.05
CA TRP A 63 -7.37 12.86 22.93
C TRP A 63 -7.75 11.43 22.77
N GLU A 64 -8.12 10.79 23.88
CA GLU A 64 -8.35 9.35 23.86
C GLU A 64 -9.63 9.00 23.08
N GLU A 65 -10.41 10.00 22.66
CA GLU A 65 -11.64 9.86 21.87
C GLU A 65 -11.48 10.20 20.36
N LEU A 66 -10.26 10.52 19.90
CA LEU A 66 -9.93 10.79 18.48
C LEU A 66 -9.75 9.52 17.62
#